data_AF-A0A975BB84-F1
#
_entry.id   AF-A0A975BB84-F1
#
_cell.length_a   1.000
_cell.length_b   1.000
_cell.length_c   1.000
_cell.angle_alpha   90.00
_cell.angle_beta   90.00
_cell.angle_gamma   90.00
#
_symmetry.space_group_name_H-M   'P 1'
#
loop_
_entity.id
_entity.type
_entity.pdbx_description
1 polymer ?
#
loop_
_entity_poly.entity_id
_entity_poly.type
_entity_poly.pdbx_seq_one_letter_code
_entity_poly.pdbx_strand_id
1 'polypeptide(L)'
;MALKPVIIYCSPAGTTRHVADVFEDSLKRSGFDVFVLDLGTRQNHDPVLSKIKEADQDLCLFIGSPVYVSHALPPVMNFISNLPELNGASAVPFVTWGGASSGIALYEMGKALKEKGFDLAGAAKVIAVHCMMWRSDNPLGQGRPNSEDDNMIQNLVSQICEKTDLKQGIDLSVLAYQTKAAHAEMEKVSLEKAKGHMPKREIDENLCTQCNICSDVCPADAISFSPYPEFGSQCISCFNCVKQCPEQAIIADLSQLEGRIRQRSEQFKEQPLSCIYI
;
A
#
# COMPACT_ATOMS: atom_id res chain seq x y z
N MET A 1 1.43 -7.28 -28.45
CA MET A 1 1.95 -6.19 -27.60
C MET A 1 3.05 -6.78 -26.75
N ALA A 2 4.24 -6.18 -26.71
CA ALA A 2 5.32 -6.65 -25.84
C ALA A 2 5.11 -6.07 -24.43
N LEU A 3 4.06 -6.48 -23.72
CA LEU A 3 3.81 -6.02 -22.36
C LEU A 3 4.85 -6.63 -21.40
N LYS A 4 5.57 -5.80 -20.65
CA LYS A 4 6.51 -6.22 -19.60
C LYS A 4 5.98 -5.78 -18.24
N PRO A 5 5.22 -6.65 -17.54
CA PRO A 5 4.66 -6.30 -16.24
C PRO A 5 5.71 -6.32 -15.14
N VAL A 6 5.71 -5.26 -14.33
CA VAL A 6 6.51 -5.15 -13.11
C VAL A 6 5.56 -4.80 -11.96
N ILE A 7 5.59 -5.57 -10.88
CA ILE A 7 4.78 -5.34 -9.69
C ILE A 7 5.66 -4.85 -8.55
N ILE A 8 5.41 -3.64 -8.06
CA ILE A 8 6.12 -3.04 -6.93
C ILE A 8 5.10 -2.70 -5.85
N TYR A 9 5.30 -3.08 -4.61
CA TYR A 9 4.38 -2.69 -3.53
C TYR A 9 5.09 -2.58 -2.20
N CYS A 10 4.40 -2.09 -1.17
CA CYS A 10 4.82 -2.20 0.23
C CYS A 10 3.69 -2.88 1.00
N SER A 11 3.92 -3.93 1.79
CA SER A 11 2.83 -4.57 2.54
C SER A 11 3.19 -4.93 4.00
N PRO A 12 3.16 -3.94 4.92
CA PRO A 12 3.48 -4.18 6.33
C PRO A 12 2.51 -5.17 7.00
N ALA A 13 1.24 -5.18 6.59
CA ALA A 13 0.19 -6.01 7.20
C ALA A 13 -0.25 -7.21 6.34
N GLY A 14 0.36 -7.39 5.15
CA GLY A 14 0.14 -8.54 4.26
C GLY A 14 -1.03 -8.41 3.27
N THR A 15 -2.00 -7.53 3.48
CA THR A 15 -3.18 -7.44 2.61
C THR A 15 -2.88 -6.85 1.23
N THR A 16 -1.94 -5.90 1.15
CA THR A 16 -1.44 -5.39 -0.16
C THR A 16 -0.65 -6.45 -0.91
N ARG A 17 0.09 -7.33 -0.21
CA ARG A 17 0.75 -8.49 -0.81
C ARG A 17 -0.28 -9.44 -1.42
N HIS A 18 -1.34 -9.77 -0.69
CA HIS A 18 -2.43 -10.59 -1.23
C HIS A 18 -2.96 -10.05 -2.56
N VAL A 19 -3.24 -8.74 -2.65
CA VAL A 19 -3.68 -8.12 -3.92
C VAL A 19 -2.59 -8.18 -5.00
N ALA A 20 -1.33 -7.97 -4.64
CA ALA A 20 -0.20 -8.12 -5.56
C ALA A 20 -0.05 -9.55 -6.10
N ASP A 21 -0.25 -10.57 -5.25
CA ASP A 21 -0.21 -11.98 -5.61
C ASP A 21 -1.34 -12.29 -6.62
N VAL A 22 -2.53 -11.72 -6.44
CA VAL A 22 -3.64 -11.87 -7.40
C VAL A 22 -3.30 -11.22 -8.76
N PHE A 23 -2.65 -10.05 -8.77
CA PHE A 23 -2.13 -9.44 -10.00
C PHE A 23 -1.09 -10.35 -10.68
N GLU A 24 -0.10 -10.83 -9.91
CA GLU A 24 0.97 -11.69 -10.40
C GLU A 24 0.43 -12.96 -11.04
N ASP A 25 -0.44 -13.68 -10.33
CA ASP A 25 -1.08 -14.90 -10.80
C ASP A 25 -1.88 -14.67 -12.08
N SER A 26 -2.64 -13.58 -12.15
CA SER A 26 -3.46 -13.25 -13.31
C SER A 26 -2.60 -12.94 -14.53
N LEU A 27 -1.51 -12.17 -14.36
CA LEU A 27 -0.57 -11.84 -15.44
C LEU A 27 0.20 -13.07 -15.92
N LYS A 28 0.62 -13.96 -15.01
CA LYS A 28 1.27 -15.24 -15.35
C LYS A 28 0.33 -16.15 -16.13
N ARG A 29 -0.96 -16.23 -15.77
CA ARG A 29 -1.97 -16.98 -16.53
C ARG A 29 -2.19 -16.42 -17.94
N SER A 30 -2.04 -15.11 -18.10
CA SER A 30 -2.04 -14.44 -19.42
C SER A 30 -0.75 -14.61 -20.22
N GLY A 31 0.25 -15.34 -19.69
CA GLY A 31 1.48 -15.70 -20.39
C GLY A 31 2.63 -14.70 -20.25
N PHE A 32 2.56 -13.77 -19.30
CA PHE A 32 3.63 -12.81 -19.06
C PHE A 32 4.64 -13.31 -18.02
N ASP A 33 5.92 -12.98 -18.24
CA ASP A 33 6.93 -13.03 -17.19
C ASP A 33 6.79 -11.79 -16.30
N VAL A 34 6.70 -11.99 -14.99
CA VAL A 34 6.37 -10.93 -14.03
C VAL A 34 7.50 -10.77 -13.03
N PHE A 35 8.02 -9.56 -12.91
CA PHE A 35 8.96 -9.22 -11.84
C PHE A 35 8.21 -8.61 -10.66
N VAL A 36 8.48 -9.07 -9.44
CA VAL A 36 7.80 -8.60 -8.22
C VAL A 36 8.82 -8.11 -7.20
N LEU A 37 8.54 -6.97 -6.55
CA LEU A 37 9.35 -6.42 -5.46
C LEU A 37 8.47 -5.85 -4.35
N ASP A 38 8.77 -6.26 -3.11
CA ASP A 38 8.20 -5.66 -1.90
C ASP A 38 9.18 -4.67 -1.26
N LEU A 39 8.86 -3.38 -1.38
CA LEU A 39 9.58 -2.25 -0.80
C LEU A 39 9.58 -2.27 0.74
N GLY A 40 8.68 -3.02 1.37
CA GLY A 40 8.65 -3.21 2.82
C GLY A 40 9.67 -4.22 3.35
N THR A 41 10.50 -4.81 2.48
CA THR A 41 11.52 -5.78 2.85
C THR A 41 12.93 -5.24 2.58
N ARG A 42 13.92 -5.71 3.36
CA ARG A 42 15.35 -5.38 3.20
C ARG A 42 16.01 -6.00 1.95
N GLN A 43 15.23 -6.36 0.94
CA GLN A 43 15.77 -6.90 -0.31
C GLN A 43 16.59 -5.83 -1.05
N ASN A 44 17.54 -6.25 -1.88
CA ASN A 44 18.25 -5.31 -2.74
C ASN A 44 17.31 -4.81 -3.84
N HIS A 45 17.00 -3.52 -3.82
CA HIS A 45 16.09 -2.88 -4.78
C HIS A 45 16.83 -2.38 -6.04
N ASP A 46 18.17 -2.31 -6.04
CA ASP A 46 18.98 -1.76 -7.14
C ASP A 46 18.70 -2.37 -8.54
N PRO A 47 18.44 -3.68 -8.69
CA PRO A 47 18.18 -4.26 -10.00
C PRO A 47 16.90 -3.74 -10.66
N VAL A 48 15.95 -3.20 -9.88
CA VAL A 48 14.60 -2.90 -10.38
C VAL A 48 14.58 -1.70 -11.32
N LEU A 49 15.39 -0.67 -11.02
CA LEU A 49 15.46 0.52 -11.86
C LEU A 49 16.09 0.20 -13.22
N SER A 50 17.04 -0.74 -13.24
CA SER A 50 17.65 -1.22 -14.49
C SER A 50 16.61 -1.97 -15.34
N LYS A 51 15.84 -2.88 -14.74
CA LYS A 51 14.73 -3.58 -15.42
C LYS A 51 13.66 -2.63 -15.97
N ILE A 52 13.31 -1.61 -15.19
CA ILE A 52 12.35 -0.57 -15.60
C ILE A 52 12.87 0.20 -16.82
N LYS A 53 14.17 0.58 -16.83
CA LYS A 53 14.80 1.25 -17.97
C LYS A 53 14.89 0.35 -19.20
N GLU A 54 15.18 -0.93 -19.03
CA GLU A 54 15.23 -1.92 -20.12
C GLU A 54 13.85 -2.22 -20.72
N ALA A 55 12.79 -2.08 -19.93
CA ALA A 55 11.42 -2.23 -20.40
C ALA A 55 10.95 -1.01 -21.22
N ASP A 56 11.41 0.20 -20.89
CA ASP A 56 11.09 1.44 -21.61
C ASP A 56 9.57 1.58 -21.90
N GLN A 57 9.14 1.70 -23.15
CA GLN A 57 7.73 1.87 -23.53
C GLN A 57 6.90 0.59 -23.41
N ASP A 58 7.54 -0.57 -23.30
CA ASP A 58 6.87 -1.87 -23.11
C ASP A 58 6.48 -2.11 -21.63
N LEU A 59 6.94 -1.23 -20.72
CA LEU A 59 6.69 -1.33 -19.28
C LEU A 59 5.22 -1.11 -18.92
N CYS A 60 4.67 -2.02 -18.11
CA CYS A 60 3.47 -1.76 -17.33
C CYS A 60 3.75 -1.97 -15.84
N LEU A 61 3.78 -0.87 -15.09
CA LEU A 61 4.09 -0.84 -13.67
C LEU A 61 2.82 -0.97 -12.82
N PHE A 62 2.61 -2.11 -12.20
CA PHE A 62 1.59 -2.30 -11.17
C PHE A 62 2.18 -1.86 -9.83
N ILE A 63 1.68 -0.78 -9.23
CA ILE A 63 2.27 -0.20 -8.03
C ILE A 63 1.30 -0.11 -6.86
N GLY A 64 1.64 -0.72 -5.73
CA GLY A 64 0.73 -0.96 -4.61
C GLY A 64 1.13 -0.28 -3.31
N SER A 65 0.15 0.34 -2.63
CA SER A 65 0.33 0.83 -1.25
C SER A 65 -0.87 0.54 -0.35
N PRO A 66 -0.68 0.18 0.92
CA PRO A 66 -1.75 0.34 1.89
C PRO A 66 -1.96 1.83 2.18
N VAL A 67 -3.17 2.18 2.63
CA VAL A 67 -3.53 3.53 3.02
C VAL A 67 -3.25 3.74 4.50
N TYR A 68 -2.43 4.75 4.82
CA TYR A 68 -2.17 5.20 6.18
C TYR A 68 -2.48 6.69 6.30
N VAL A 69 -3.40 7.04 7.21
CA VAL A 69 -3.79 8.44 7.48
C VAL A 69 -4.20 9.18 6.20
N SER A 70 -4.90 8.51 5.29
CA SER A 70 -5.35 9.01 3.97
C SER A 70 -4.32 8.98 2.83
N HIS A 71 -3.07 8.60 3.08
CA HIS A 71 -1.99 8.68 2.09
C HIS A 71 -1.38 7.32 1.77
N ALA A 72 -0.71 7.25 0.62
CA ALA A 72 0.18 6.14 0.30
C ALA A 72 1.41 6.16 1.22
N LEU A 73 2.07 5.01 1.39
CA LEU A 73 3.23 4.90 2.25
C LEU A 73 4.46 5.59 1.64
N PRO A 74 5.33 6.21 2.46
CA PRO A 74 6.53 6.89 1.98
C PRO A 74 7.45 6.02 1.11
N PRO A 75 7.72 4.73 1.43
CA PRO A 75 8.50 3.87 0.53
C PRO A 75 7.96 3.82 -0.91
N VAL A 76 6.64 3.77 -1.09
CA VAL A 76 6.00 3.74 -2.41
C VAL A 76 6.13 5.08 -3.12
N MET A 77 5.83 6.18 -2.44
CA MET A 77 5.94 7.53 -3.04
C MET A 77 7.39 7.91 -3.35
N ASN A 78 8.34 7.52 -2.49
CA ASN A 78 9.78 7.69 -2.73
C ASN A 78 10.26 6.84 -3.91
N PHE A 79 9.69 5.65 -4.10
CA PHE A 79 9.98 4.84 -5.28
C PHE A 79 9.50 5.55 -6.55
N ILE A 80 8.24 6.02 -6.57
CA ILE A 80 7.68 6.75 -7.72
C ILE A 80 8.51 8.00 -8.04
N SER A 81 8.90 8.78 -7.03
CA SER A 81 9.68 10.00 -7.24
C SER A 81 11.08 9.75 -7.80
N ASN A 82 11.66 8.58 -7.55
CA ASN A 82 12.96 8.15 -8.08
C ASN A 82 12.87 7.43 -9.44
N LEU A 83 11.66 7.20 -9.97
CA LEU A 83 11.51 6.64 -11.31
C LEU A 83 12.12 7.59 -12.37
N PRO A 84 12.75 7.03 -13.41
CA PRO A 84 13.10 7.80 -14.60
C PRO A 84 11.83 8.34 -15.27
N GLU A 85 11.96 9.45 -15.98
CA GLU A 85 10.89 9.91 -16.88
C GLU A 85 10.80 8.94 -18.06
N LEU A 86 9.69 8.21 -18.15
CA LEU A 86 9.45 7.20 -19.18
C LEU A 86 8.20 7.57 -19.97
N ASN A 87 8.39 8.37 -21.01
CA ASN A 87 7.29 8.84 -21.84
C ASN A 87 6.68 7.68 -22.63
N GLY A 88 5.45 7.32 -22.28
CA GLY A 88 4.68 6.27 -22.94
C GLY A 88 4.72 4.90 -22.27
N ALA A 89 5.35 4.77 -21.10
CA ALA A 89 5.15 3.62 -20.22
C ALA A 89 3.77 3.69 -19.54
N SER A 90 3.22 2.54 -19.15
CA SER A 90 1.92 2.49 -18.46
C SER A 90 2.06 2.09 -17.00
N ALA A 91 1.11 2.51 -16.18
CA ALA A 91 1.05 2.14 -14.77
C ALA A 91 -0.37 1.81 -14.31
N VAL A 92 -0.46 0.96 -13.30
CA VAL A 92 -1.69 0.51 -12.66
C VAL A 92 -1.50 0.68 -11.16
N PRO A 93 -1.75 1.89 -10.61
CA PRO A 93 -1.69 2.08 -9.16
C PRO A 93 -2.83 1.33 -8.47
N PHE A 94 -2.54 0.73 -7.33
CA PHE A 94 -3.55 0.11 -6.48
C PHE A 94 -3.33 0.40 -5.00
N VAL A 95 -4.43 0.45 -4.25
CA VAL A 95 -4.40 0.65 -2.81
C VAL A 95 -5.23 -0.37 -2.06
N THR A 96 -4.77 -0.74 -0.87
CA THR A 96 -5.57 -1.48 0.13
C THR A 96 -5.88 -0.59 1.32
N TRP A 97 -7.12 -0.60 1.82
CA TRP A 97 -7.52 0.27 2.92
C TRP A 97 -8.38 -0.44 3.96
N GLY A 98 -8.27 -0.01 5.22
CA GLY A 98 -8.82 -0.73 6.38
C GLY A 98 -10.28 -0.45 6.73
N GLY A 99 -11.07 0.17 5.86
CA GLY A 99 -12.47 0.54 6.16
C GLY A 99 -12.67 1.87 6.89
N ALA A 100 -11.62 2.51 7.41
CA ALA A 100 -11.73 3.83 8.04
C ALA A 100 -11.96 4.95 7.02
N SER A 101 -11.17 4.95 5.94
CA SER A 101 -11.28 5.79 4.74
C SER A 101 -10.12 5.42 3.82
N SER A 102 -10.34 5.35 2.51
CA SER A 102 -9.25 5.09 1.56
C SER A 102 -8.38 6.32 1.33
N GLY A 103 -8.81 7.48 1.82
CA GLY A 103 -8.10 8.72 1.64
C GLY A 103 -8.00 9.18 0.19
N ILE A 104 -6.90 9.86 -0.08
CA ILE A 104 -6.47 10.38 -1.38
C ILE A 104 -5.27 9.61 -1.94
N ALA A 105 -4.82 8.54 -1.28
CA ALA A 105 -3.64 7.76 -1.63
C ALA A 105 -3.60 7.32 -3.10
N LEU A 106 -4.72 6.80 -3.63
CA LEU A 106 -4.77 6.33 -5.02
C LEU A 106 -4.62 7.48 -6.02
N TYR A 107 -5.22 8.64 -5.71
CA TYR A 107 -5.08 9.86 -6.48
C TYR A 107 -3.65 10.40 -6.44
N GLU A 108 -3.02 10.45 -5.26
CA GLU A 108 -1.63 10.90 -5.10
C GLU A 108 -0.67 10.02 -5.91
N MET A 109 -0.83 8.70 -5.85
CA MET A 109 -0.03 7.77 -6.64
C MET A 109 -0.25 7.99 -8.15
N GLY A 110 -1.50 8.10 -8.60
CA GLY A 110 -1.83 8.36 -9.99
C GLY A 110 -1.26 9.68 -10.51
N LYS A 111 -1.32 10.74 -9.69
CA LYS A 111 -0.75 12.06 -10.01
C LYS A 111 0.77 11.99 -10.15
N ALA A 112 1.46 11.38 -9.19
CA ALA A 112 2.92 11.26 -9.22
C ALA A 112 3.42 10.41 -10.41
N LEU A 113 2.67 9.38 -10.81
CA LEU A 113 2.96 8.58 -12.00
C LEU A 113 2.79 9.40 -13.29
N LYS A 114 1.70 10.17 -13.41
CA LYS A 114 1.46 11.06 -14.56
C LYS A 114 2.54 12.14 -14.68
N GLU A 115 3.01 12.70 -13.55
CA GLU A 115 4.14 13.64 -13.51
C GLU A 115 5.46 13.02 -14.01
N LYS A 116 5.60 11.69 -13.94
CA LYS A 116 6.74 10.92 -14.50
C LYS A 116 6.56 10.49 -15.96
N GLY A 117 5.46 10.89 -16.61
CA GLY A 117 5.16 10.56 -18.01
C GLY A 117 4.45 9.23 -18.23
N PHE A 118 3.96 8.58 -17.15
CA PHE A 118 3.21 7.33 -17.26
C PHE A 118 1.75 7.57 -17.63
N ASP A 119 1.20 6.68 -18.45
CA ASP A 119 -0.24 6.57 -18.67
C ASP A 119 -0.87 5.59 -17.68
N LEU A 120 -2.02 5.97 -17.11
CA LEU A 120 -2.71 5.14 -16.13
C LEU A 120 -3.57 4.10 -16.88
N ALA A 121 -3.04 2.90 -17.12
CA ALA A 121 -3.76 1.87 -17.84
C ALA A 121 -5.04 1.41 -17.12
N GLY A 122 -5.04 1.53 -15.79
CA GLY A 122 -6.17 1.29 -14.90
C GLY A 122 -5.77 1.59 -13.46
N ALA A 123 -6.63 1.32 -12.49
CA ALA A 123 -6.32 1.44 -11.07
C ALA A 123 -7.24 0.57 -10.20
N ALA A 124 -6.86 0.32 -8.95
CA ALA A 124 -7.70 -0.41 -8.01
C ALA A 124 -7.68 0.16 -6.59
N LYS A 125 -8.84 0.17 -5.95
CA LYS A 125 -9.03 0.41 -4.52
C LYS A 125 -9.65 -0.84 -3.92
N VAL A 126 -9.03 -1.45 -2.92
CA VAL A 126 -9.47 -2.73 -2.36
C VAL A 126 -9.65 -2.63 -0.85
N ILE A 127 -10.84 -2.99 -0.36
CA ILE A 127 -11.09 -3.08 1.08
C ILE A 127 -10.31 -4.25 1.69
N ALA A 128 -9.74 -4.01 2.86
CA ALA A 128 -8.99 -4.98 3.63
C ALA A 128 -9.32 -4.88 5.11
N VAL A 129 -9.03 -5.94 5.87
CA VAL A 129 -9.09 -5.88 7.32
C VAL A 129 -8.18 -4.77 7.85
N HIS A 130 -8.69 -3.96 8.79
CA HIS A 130 -7.93 -2.84 9.32
C HIS A 130 -6.67 -3.33 10.04
N CYS A 131 -5.50 -2.89 9.55
CA CYS A 131 -4.20 -3.37 10.01
C CYS A 131 -3.91 -3.12 11.50
N MET A 132 -4.67 -2.24 12.16
CA MET A 132 -4.56 -1.90 13.59
C MET A 132 -5.65 -2.50 14.50
N MET A 133 -6.55 -3.33 13.96
CA MET A 133 -7.64 -3.94 14.71
C MET A 133 -7.43 -5.44 14.93
N TRP A 134 -6.17 -5.94 14.89
CA TRP A 134 -5.88 -7.38 15.03
C TRP A 134 -6.20 -7.97 16.41
N ARG A 135 -6.45 -7.12 17.42
CA ARG A 135 -6.92 -7.51 18.75
C ARG A 135 -8.44 -7.31 18.94
N SER A 136 -9.13 -6.79 17.92
CA SER A 136 -10.57 -6.52 17.98
C SER A 136 -11.35 -7.78 17.59
N ASP A 137 -12.45 -8.05 18.30
CA ASP A 137 -13.37 -9.16 17.97
C ASP A 137 -14.16 -8.89 16.67
N ASN A 138 -14.33 -7.63 16.31
CA ASN A 138 -15.08 -7.19 15.14
C ASN A 138 -14.29 -6.11 14.35
N PRO A 139 -13.18 -6.50 13.71
CA PRO A 139 -12.34 -5.56 12.97
C PRO A 139 -13.08 -5.04 11.73
N LEU A 140 -12.88 -3.76 11.38
CA LEU A 140 -13.37 -3.25 10.10
C LEU A 140 -12.71 -4.01 8.94
N GLY A 141 -13.50 -4.31 7.91
CA GLY A 141 -13.03 -5.11 6.77
C GLY A 141 -12.76 -6.58 7.11
N GLN A 142 -13.33 -7.13 8.19
CA GLN A 142 -13.19 -8.54 8.53
C GLN A 142 -13.52 -9.45 7.34
N GLY A 143 -12.65 -10.43 7.09
CA GLY A 143 -12.79 -11.36 5.98
C GLY A 143 -12.49 -10.74 4.61
N ARG A 144 -11.93 -9.54 4.53
CA ARG A 144 -11.53 -8.87 3.28
C ARG A 144 -10.01 -8.60 3.23
N PRO A 145 -9.35 -8.65 2.05
CA PRO A 145 -9.92 -9.00 0.75
C PRO A 145 -10.43 -10.44 0.69
N ASN A 146 -11.47 -10.68 -0.11
CA ASN A 146 -12.04 -12.02 -0.34
C ASN A 146 -12.08 -12.35 -1.83
N SER A 147 -12.71 -13.48 -2.18
CA SER A 147 -12.84 -13.91 -3.58
C SER A 147 -13.56 -12.90 -4.49
N GLU A 148 -14.46 -12.06 -3.96
CA GLU A 148 -15.11 -11.02 -4.77
C GLU A 148 -14.13 -9.89 -5.12
N ASP A 149 -13.26 -9.51 -4.17
CA ASP A 149 -12.16 -8.57 -4.46
C ASP A 149 -11.18 -9.18 -5.45
N ASP A 150 -10.81 -10.45 -5.28
CA ASP A 150 -9.87 -11.14 -6.14
C ASP A 150 -10.40 -11.21 -7.58
N ASN A 151 -11.69 -11.53 -7.75
CA ASN A 151 -12.35 -11.52 -9.07
C ASN A 151 -12.35 -10.12 -9.70
N MET A 152 -12.49 -9.07 -8.90
CA MET A 152 -12.41 -7.69 -9.39
C MET A 152 -11.01 -7.37 -9.94
N ILE A 153 -9.96 -7.79 -9.24
CA ILE A 153 -8.56 -7.62 -9.69
C ILE A 153 -8.27 -8.46 -10.94
N GLN A 154 -8.74 -9.71 -10.99
CA GLN A 154 -8.61 -10.56 -12.17
C GLN A 154 -9.30 -9.93 -13.40
N ASN A 155 -10.49 -9.37 -13.22
CA ASN A 155 -11.21 -8.67 -14.29
C ASN A 155 -10.45 -7.42 -14.77
N LEU A 156 -9.85 -6.66 -13.86
CA LEU A 156 -8.98 -5.53 -14.22
C LEU A 156 -7.79 -5.99 -15.08
N VAL A 157 -7.10 -7.07 -14.68
CA VAL A 157 -5.98 -7.62 -15.46
C VAL A 157 -6.44 -8.10 -16.84
N SER A 158 -7.57 -8.81 -16.94
CA SER A 158 -8.11 -9.26 -18.24
C SER A 158 -8.31 -8.08 -19.19
N GLN A 159 -9.00 -7.04 -18.71
CA GLN A 159 -9.27 -5.85 -19.52
C GLN A 159 -7.99 -5.10 -19.90
N ILE A 160 -6.99 -5.01 -19.01
CA ILE A 160 -5.68 -4.44 -19.35
C ILE A 160 -5.00 -5.26 -20.46
N CYS A 161 -5.00 -6.58 -20.36
CA CYS A 161 -4.36 -7.46 -21.35
C CYS A 161 -5.05 -7.42 -22.72
N GLU A 162 -6.36 -7.14 -22.74
CA GLU A 162 -7.16 -7.01 -23.97
C GLU A 162 -6.99 -5.65 -24.66
N LYS A 163 -6.46 -4.63 -23.98
CA LYS A 163 -6.22 -3.30 -24.58
C LYS A 163 -5.23 -3.41 -25.74
N THR A 164 -5.61 -2.82 -26.87
CA THR A 164 -4.74 -2.68 -28.04
C THR A 164 -3.71 -1.56 -27.88
N ASP A 165 -4.00 -0.59 -27.03
CA ASP A 165 -3.12 0.51 -26.65
C ASP A 165 -3.33 0.87 -25.17
N LEU A 166 -2.32 0.63 -24.33
CA LEU A 166 -2.38 0.96 -22.90
C LEU A 166 -2.30 2.47 -22.63
N LYS A 167 -1.94 3.28 -23.64
CA LYS A 167 -1.95 4.75 -23.56
C LYS A 167 -3.36 5.33 -23.56
N GLN A 168 -4.35 4.57 -24.02
CA GLN A 168 -5.78 4.86 -23.81
C GLN A 168 -6.19 4.43 -22.39
N GLY A 169 -5.54 5.07 -21.41
CA GLY A 169 -5.74 4.85 -20.00
C GLY A 169 -6.92 5.65 -19.42
N ILE A 170 -7.07 5.55 -18.11
CA ILE A 170 -8.04 6.34 -17.34
C ILE A 170 -7.53 7.77 -17.11
N ASP A 171 -8.46 8.72 -16.99
CA ASP A 171 -8.13 10.08 -16.58
C ASP A 171 -7.90 10.16 -15.06
N LEU A 172 -6.95 11.00 -14.62
CA LEU A 172 -6.62 11.15 -13.20
C LEU A 172 -7.84 11.55 -12.35
N SER A 173 -8.80 12.29 -12.90
CA SER A 173 -9.99 12.76 -12.18
C SER A 173 -10.88 11.61 -11.68
N VAL A 174 -10.86 10.43 -12.31
CA VAL A 174 -11.65 9.29 -11.83
C VAL A 174 -11.12 8.74 -10.50
N LEU A 175 -9.84 9.00 -10.19
CA LEU A 175 -9.20 8.65 -8.92
C LEU A 175 -9.48 9.69 -7.82
N ALA A 176 -10.02 10.86 -8.17
CA ALA A 176 -10.45 11.89 -7.23
C ALA A 176 -11.90 11.65 -6.77
N TYR A 177 -12.22 10.42 -6.36
CA TYR A 177 -13.58 9.99 -6.00
C TYR A 177 -14.08 10.49 -4.64
N GLN A 178 -13.21 11.10 -3.83
CA GLN A 178 -13.61 11.78 -2.60
C GLN A 178 -14.29 13.13 -2.92
N THR A 179 -15.21 13.59 -2.07
CA THR A 179 -15.76 14.95 -2.22
C THR A 179 -14.65 15.99 -2.09
N LYS A 180 -14.78 17.16 -2.74
CA LYS A 180 -13.77 18.22 -2.67
C LYS A 180 -13.45 18.64 -1.22
N ALA A 181 -14.46 18.67 -0.35
CA ALA A 181 -14.29 19.01 1.06
C ALA A 181 -13.50 17.92 1.81
N ALA A 182 -13.85 16.64 1.61
CA ALA A 182 -13.13 15.52 2.21
C ALA A 182 -11.68 15.44 1.70
N HIS A 183 -11.47 15.64 0.40
CA HIS A 183 -10.14 15.69 -0.20
C HIS A 183 -9.26 16.75 0.46
N ALA A 184 -9.77 17.99 0.57
CA ALA A 184 -9.03 19.09 1.20
C ALA A 184 -8.80 18.89 2.71
N GLU A 185 -9.64 18.10 3.40
CA GLU A 185 -9.40 17.69 4.78
C GLU A 185 -8.26 16.65 4.86
N MET A 186 -8.27 15.68 3.95
CA MET A 186 -7.26 14.62 3.86
C MET A 186 -5.88 15.16 3.47
N GLU A 187 -5.78 16.21 2.65
CA GLU A 187 -4.51 16.88 2.33
C GLU A 187 -3.86 17.56 3.55
N LYS A 188 -4.64 17.90 4.59
CA LYS A 188 -4.11 18.60 5.78
C LYS A 188 -3.50 17.67 6.81
N VAL A 189 -3.86 16.39 6.77
CA VAL A 189 -3.26 15.37 7.64
C VAL A 189 -1.97 14.84 7.01
N SER A 190 -1.14 14.20 7.82
CA SER A 190 0.06 13.52 7.33
C SER A 190 0.48 12.44 8.32
N LEU A 191 1.26 11.47 7.86
CA LEU A 191 1.88 10.47 8.73
C LEU A 191 2.66 11.12 9.87
N GLU A 192 3.46 12.15 9.60
CA GLU A 192 4.23 12.89 10.61
C GLU A 192 3.33 13.53 11.69
N LYS A 193 2.27 14.23 11.28
CA LYS A 193 1.32 14.84 12.23
C LYS A 193 0.56 13.79 13.05
N ALA A 194 0.27 12.65 12.43
CA ALA A 194 -0.42 11.56 13.10
C ALA A 194 0.45 10.86 14.14
N LYS A 195 1.79 10.82 13.99
CA LYS A 195 2.70 10.18 14.96
C LYS A 195 2.51 10.70 16.38
N GLY A 196 2.27 12.00 16.58
CA GLY A 196 2.03 12.58 17.90
C GLY A 196 0.75 12.07 18.59
N HIS A 197 -0.17 11.47 17.83
CA HIS A 197 -1.43 10.93 18.32
C HIS A 197 -1.44 9.39 18.41
N MET A 198 -0.34 8.75 18.00
CA MET A 198 -0.16 7.30 18.03
C MET A 198 0.36 6.85 19.40
N PRO A 199 -0.09 5.69 19.90
CA PRO A 199 0.39 5.17 21.18
C PRO A 199 1.89 4.90 21.14
N LYS A 200 2.54 5.13 22.29
CA LYS A 200 3.93 4.77 22.48
C LYS A 200 4.09 3.25 22.47
N ARG A 201 5.30 2.82 22.13
CA ARG A 201 5.74 1.43 22.21
C ARG A 201 6.62 1.32 23.44
N GLU A 202 6.17 0.54 24.41
CA GLU A 202 6.91 0.25 25.62
C GLU A 202 7.50 -1.15 25.51
N ILE A 203 8.72 -1.34 25.98
CA ILE A 203 9.40 -2.64 25.94
C ILE A 203 9.37 -3.25 27.33
N ASP A 204 8.85 -4.45 27.46
CA ASP A 204 9.06 -5.30 28.63
C ASP A 204 10.40 -6.02 28.48
N GLU A 205 11.40 -5.53 29.22
CA GLU A 205 12.77 -6.04 29.21
C GLU A 205 12.88 -7.49 29.71
N ASN A 206 11.91 -7.97 30.51
CA ASN A 206 11.89 -9.34 31.02
C ASN A 206 11.38 -10.35 29.98
N LEU A 207 10.56 -9.89 29.04
CA LEU A 207 10.02 -10.70 27.95
C LEU A 207 10.87 -10.61 26.69
N CYS A 208 11.56 -9.50 26.47
CA CYS A 208 12.30 -9.27 25.23
C CYS A 208 13.54 -10.18 25.12
N THR A 209 13.50 -11.11 24.18
CA THR A 209 14.61 -12.04 23.88
C THR A 209 15.63 -11.50 22.88
N GLN A 210 15.49 -10.24 22.44
CA GLN A 210 16.40 -9.61 21.46
C GLN A 210 16.52 -10.38 20.13
N CYS A 211 15.46 -11.08 19.73
CA CYS A 211 15.43 -11.92 18.51
C CYS A 211 15.42 -11.14 17.18
N ASN A 212 15.40 -9.80 17.22
CA ASN A 212 15.41 -8.89 16.07
C ASN A 212 14.20 -8.95 15.10
N ILE A 213 13.22 -9.84 15.32
CA ILE A 213 12.02 -9.98 14.47
C ILE A 213 11.32 -8.63 14.25
N CYS A 214 11.19 -7.80 15.28
CA CYS A 214 10.55 -6.49 15.15
C CYS A 214 11.22 -5.58 14.11
N SER A 215 12.55 -5.66 13.99
CA SER A 215 13.35 -4.90 13.03
C SER A 215 13.21 -5.51 11.63
N ASP A 216 13.23 -6.83 11.52
CA ASP A 216 13.09 -7.54 10.23
C ASP A 216 11.72 -7.29 9.56
N VAL A 217 10.66 -7.15 10.36
CA VAL A 217 9.32 -6.84 9.86
C VAL A 217 9.03 -5.33 9.74
N CYS A 218 10.04 -4.48 9.95
CA CYS A 218 9.89 -3.03 9.89
C CYS A 218 10.05 -2.52 8.44
N PRO A 219 8.97 -2.07 7.78
CA PRO A 219 9.02 -1.61 6.39
C PRO A 219 9.74 -0.27 6.21
N ALA A 220 10.06 0.41 7.31
CA ALA A 220 10.69 1.73 7.31
C ALA A 220 12.12 1.68 7.88
N ASP A 221 12.64 0.49 8.17
CA ASP A 221 13.95 0.28 8.80
C ASP A 221 14.14 1.20 10.03
N ALA A 222 13.11 1.24 10.88
CA ALA A 222 12.95 2.24 11.93
C ALA A 222 13.40 1.80 13.32
N ILE A 223 14.09 0.67 13.43
CA ILE A 223 14.35 0.03 14.73
C ILE A 223 15.83 -0.28 14.90
N SER A 224 16.46 0.41 15.85
CA SER A 224 17.81 0.14 16.36
C SER A 224 17.76 -0.63 17.69
N PHE A 225 18.91 -1.06 18.21
CA PHE A 225 19.00 -1.84 19.45
C PHE A 225 20.07 -1.29 20.40
N SER A 226 19.70 -1.02 21.66
CA SER A 226 20.65 -0.63 22.71
C SER A 226 20.12 -0.82 24.15
N PRO A 227 20.20 -2.02 24.75
CA PRO A 227 20.31 -3.34 24.11
C PRO A 227 18.94 -3.83 23.61
N TYR A 228 17.87 -3.10 23.93
CA TYR A 228 16.49 -3.37 23.53
C TYR A 228 16.06 -2.53 22.32
N PRO A 229 14.92 -2.85 21.66
CA PRO A 229 14.45 -2.09 20.50
C PRO A 229 14.20 -0.61 20.81
N GLU A 230 14.78 0.26 20.00
CA GLU A 230 14.54 1.70 20.00
C GLU A 230 13.87 2.12 18.68
N PHE A 231 12.82 2.94 18.75
CA PHE A 231 12.03 3.32 17.58
C PHE A 231 12.43 4.70 17.06
N GLY A 232 13.04 4.73 15.87
CA GLY A 232 13.50 5.93 15.20
C GLY A 232 12.39 6.80 14.61
N SER A 233 12.77 8.01 14.19
CA SER A 233 11.86 9.03 13.65
C SER A 233 11.22 8.62 12.33
N GLN A 234 11.84 7.74 11.55
CA GLN A 234 11.33 7.21 10.28
C GLN A 234 10.17 6.20 10.45
N CYS A 235 9.81 5.84 11.69
CA CYS A 235 8.72 4.90 11.97
C CYS A 235 7.37 5.40 11.42
N ILE A 236 6.76 4.65 10.50
CA ILE A 236 5.45 4.95 9.90
C ILE A 236 4.25 4.61 10.80
N SER A 237 4.51 4.23 12.04
CA SER A 237 3.51 3.82 13.03
C SER A 237 2.57 2.70 12.55
N CYS A 238 3.09 1.70 11.84
CA CYS A 238 2.29 0.55 11.40
C CYS A 238 2.00 -0.48 12.49
N PHE A 239 2.75 -0.44 13.60
CA PHE A 239 2.66 -1.36 14.73
C PHE A 239 2.82 -2.86 14.36
N ASN A 240 3.39 -3.16 13.19
CA ASN A 240 3.69 -4.55 12.84
C ASN A 240 4.71 -5.17 13.82
N CYS A 241 5.64 -4.36 14.35
CA CYS A 241 6.55 -4.79 15.42
C CYS A 241 5.81 -5.29 16.68
N VAL A 242 4.70 -4.66 17.06
CA VAL A 242 3.85 -5.09 18.20
C VAL A 242 3.12 -6.38 17.84
N LYS A 243 2.53 -6.44 16.65
CA LYS A 243 1.76 -7.59 16.17
C LYS A 243 2.61 -8.86 16.03
N GLN A 244 3.85 -8.73 15.57
CA GLN A 244 4.74 -9.85 15.23
C GLN A 244 5.72 -10.23 16.34
N CYS A 245 5.70 -9.55 17.49
CA CYS A 245 6.58 -9.91 18.60
C CYS A 245 6.12 -11.23 19.22
N PRO A 246 6.89 -12.33 19.12
CA PRO A 246 6.45 -13.64 19.63
C PRO A 246 6.31 -13.64 21.15
N GLU A 247 7.18 -12.91 21.84
CA GLU A 247 7.18 -12.79 23.31
C GLU A 247 6.18 -11.76 23.83
N GLN A 248 5.50 -11.04 22.93
CA GLN A 248 4.61 -9.92 23.27
C GLN A 248 5.30 -8.83 24.12
N ALA A 249 6.64 -8.72 24.01
CA ALA A 249 7.46 -7.78 24.77
C ALA A 249 7.29 -6.32 24.34
N ILE A 250 6.69 -6.05 23.16
CA ILE A 250 6.44 -4.69 22.68
C ILE A 250 4.97 -4.35 22.95
N ILE A 251 4.73 -3.47 23.91
CA ILE A 251 3.40 -3.11 24.40
C ILE A 251 2.97 -1.78 23.77
N ALA A 252 1.75 -1.75 23.25
CA ALA A 252 1.09 -0.54 22.80
C ALA A 252 -0.42 -0.68 23.04
N ASP A 253 -1.02 0.32 23.69
CA ASP A 253 -2.48 0.40 23.88
C ASP A 253 -3.14 0.98 22.63
N LEU A 254 -3.88 0.15 21.91
CA LEU A 254 -4.59 0.51 20.68
C LEU A 254 -6.06 0.83 20.90
N SER A 255 -6.56 0.75 22.14
CA SER A 255 -7.99 0.88 22.46
C SER A 255 -8.57 2.23 22.00
N GLN A 256 -7.87 3.33 22.29
CA GLN A 256 -8.28 4.67 21.85
C GLN A 256 -8.25 4.81 20.33
N LEU A 257 -7.31 4.14 19.67
CA LEU A 257 -7.15 4.20 18.23
C LEU A 257 -8.30 3.47 17.52
N GLU A 258 -8.75 2.34 18.07
CA GLU A 258 -9.94 1.63 17.56
C GLU A 258 -11.19 2.52 17.55
N GLY A 259 -11.43 3.28 18.64
CA GLY A 259 -12.53 4.24 18.69
C GLY A 259 -12.46 5.31 17.58
N ARG A 260 -11.26 5.86 17.33
CA ARG A 260 -11.04 6.84 16.25
C ARG A 260 -11.22 6.23 14.86
N ILE A 261 -10.78 4.98 14.66
CA ILE A 261 -10.95 4.25 13.40
C ILE A 261 -12.44 4.09 13.08
N ARG A 262 -13.25 3.67 14.06
CA ARG A 262 -14.71 3.52 13.89
C ARG A 262 -15.39 4.86 13.65
N GLN A 263 -15.03 5.90 14.41
CA GLN A 263 -15.56 7.25 14.18
C GLN A 263 -15.27 7.73 12.75
N ARG A 264 -14.07 7.47 12.25
CA ARG A 264 -13.66 7.85 10.89
C ARG A 264 -14.45 7.07 9.83
N SER A 265 -14.61 5.76 9.99
CA SER A 265 -15.49 4.93 9.15
C SER A 265 -16.90 5.53 9.08
N GLU A 266 -17.44 5.97 10.22
CA GLU A 266 -18.82 6.45 10.30
C GLU A 266 -18.98 7.87 9.79
N GLN A 267 -17.90 8.67 9.81
CA GLN A 267 -17.84 9.99 9.19
C GLN A 267 -17.84 9.88 7.67
N PHE A 268 -17.02 8.98 7.09
CA PHE A 268 -16.85 8.92 5.63
C PHE A 268 -17.83 7.97 4.93
N LYS A 269 -18.26 6.88 5.58
CA LYS A 269 -19.17 5.86 5.05
C LYS A 269 -18.90 5.52 3.58
N GLU A 270 -17.62 5.32 3.27
CA GLU A 270 -17.14 5.32 1.90
C GLU A 270 -17.70 4.13 1.12
N GLN A 271 -18.25 4.40 -0.06
CA GLN A 271 -18.76 3.40 -1.00
C GLN A 271 -18.40 3.80 -2.45
N PRO A 272 -18.16 2.84 -3.35
CA PRO A 272 -18.04 1.41 -3.07
C PRO A 272 -16.77 1.09 -2.26
N LEU A 273 -16.81 0.01 -1.48
CA LEU A 273 -15.69 -0.40 -0.63
C LEU A 273 -14.46 -0.81 -1.45
N SER A 274 -14.67 -1.62 -2.48
CA SER A 274 -13.68 -1.94 -3.51
C SER A 274 -14.13 -1.41 -4.87
N CYS A 275 -13.19 -0.97 -5.69
CA CYS A 275 -13.46 -0.43 -7.02
C CYS A 275 -12.24 -0.64 -7.93
N ILE A 276 -12.50 -0.95 -9.19
CA ILE A 276 -11.50 -0.89 -10.26
C ILE A 276 -11.87 0.23 -11.24
N TYR A 277 -10.84 0.82 -11.84
CA TYR A 277 -10.94 1.87 -12.84
C TYR A 277 -10.18 1.39 -14.06
N ILE A 278 -10.81 1.37 -15.23
CA ILE A 278 -10.24 0.76 -16.45
C ILE A 278 -10.73 1.46 -17.71
#